data_AF-A0A259TK56-F1
#
_entry.id   AF-A0A259TK56-F1
#
_cell.length_a   1.000
_cell.length_b   1.000
_cell.length_c   1.000
_cell.angle_alpha   90.00
_cell.angle_beta   90.00
_cell.angle_gamma   90.00
#
_symmetry.space_group_name_H-M   'P 1'
#
loop_
_entity.id
_entity.type
_entity.pdbx_description
1 polymer ?
#
loop_
_entity_poly.entity_id
_entity_poly.type
_entity_poly.pdbx_seq_one_letter_code
_entity_poly.pdbx_strand_id
1 'polypeptide(L)'
;MNFNQLSQMEQMDYLSELLANEIFNLGELPYHKLLLGQQLTVKKGFHESLKAENIQITDVLIKVVEEEFAGSPMASFLREYGYSITQSSEFTEVVEQLTPERKVTLIKFSEFGFPVFINTVINSVEVKPYAQYNESLRIIHKPKKKRSLWQNIILPKDELLVYDGWLNVDLDIITKETIKENESVKVTQSKYSSFDRTFIADIVSALGQPIAKVN
;
A
#
# COMPACT_ATOMS: atom_id res chain seq x y z
N MET A 1 -10.45 -24.86 -15.64
CA MET A 1 -9.01 -24.84 -16.00
C MET A 1 -8.43 -23.58 -15.39
N ASN A 2 -7.23 -23.61 -14.80
CA ASN A 2 -6.62 -22.41 -14.22
C ASN A 2 -5.80 -21.69 -15.29
N PHE A 3 -6.04 -20.39 -15.51
CA PHE A 3 -5.33 -19.57 -16.50
C PHE A 3 -3.80 -19.71 -16.39
N ASN A 4 -3.30 -19.78 -15.16
CA ASN A 4 -1.87 -19.82 -14.88
C ASN A 4 -1.19 -21.16 -15.28
N GLN A 5 -1.98 -22.17 -15.66
CA GLN A 5 -1.51 -23.48 -16.12
C GLN A 5 -1.61 -23.67 -17.64
N LEU A 6 -2.21 -22.70 -18.33
CA LEU A 6 -2.36 -22.73 -19.78
C LEU A 6 -1.00 -22.49 -20.48
N SER A 7 -0.86 -23.01 -21.70
CA SER A 7 0.25 -22.63 -22.56
C SER A 7 0.19 -21.16 -22.95
N GLN A 8 1.32 -20.58 -23.37
CA GLN A 8 1.36 -19.16 -23.75
C GLN A 8 0.35 -18.80 -24.85
N MET A 9 0.15 -19.69 -25.83
CA MET A 9 -0.84 -19.50 -26.89
C MET A 9 -2.27 -19.45 -26.33
N GLU A 10 -2.61 -20.40 -25.47
CA GLU A 10 -3.93 -20.45 -24.82
C GLU A 10 -4.17 -19.25 -23.89
N GLN A 11 -3.12 -18.76 -23.20
CA GLN A 11 -3.20 -17.55 -22.38
C GLN A 11 -3.53 -16.32 -23.23
N MET A 12 -2.91 -16.19 -24.41
CA MET A 12 -3.16 -15.07 -25.31
C MET A 12 -4.58 -15.10 -25.90
N ASP A 13 -5.01 -16.27 -26.37
CA ASP A 13 -6.36 -16.45 -26.92
C ASP A 13 -7.42 -16.09 -25.87
N TYR A 14 -7.22 -16.56 -24.63
CA TYR A 14 -8.11 -16.28 -23.51
C TYR A 14 -8.16 -14.77 -23.16
N LEU A 15 -7.01 -14.10 -23.07
CA LEU A 15 -6.97 -12.66 -22.76
C LEU A 15 -7.59 -11.82 -23.88
N SER A 16 -7.36 -12.21 -25.14
CA SER A 16 -7.96 -11.58 -26.31
C SER A 16 -9.48 -11.72 -26.28
N GLU A 17 -10.00 -12.91 -25.96
CA GLU A 17 -11.43 -13.17 -25.84
C GLU A 17 -12.06 -12.34 -24.71
N LEU A 18 -11.42 -12.28 -23.53
CA LEU A 18 -11.88 -11.42 -22.43
C LEU A 18 -12.00 -9.96 -22.86
N LEU A 19 -10.95 -9.39 -23.47
CA LEU A 19 -10.97 -8.00 -23.91
C LEU A 19 -11.98 -7.75 -25.03
N ALA A 20 -12.09 -8.67 -25.98
CA ALA A 20 -13.04 -8.58 -27.07
C ALA A 20 -14.48 -8.57 -26.55
N ASN A 21 -14.82 -9.44 -25.59
CA ASN A 21 -16.13 -9.49 -24.97
C ASN A 21 -16.50 -8.17 -24.29
N GLU A 22 -15.57 -7.55 -23.56
CA GLU A 22 -15.79 -6.24 -22.93
C GLU A 22 -16.03 -5.13 -23.95
N ILE A 23 -15.35 -5.17 -25.10
CA ILE A 23 -15.55 -4.21 -26.19
C ILE A 23 -16.93 -4.44 -26.85
N PHE A 24 -17.26 -5.70 -27.17
CA PHE A 24 -18.52 -6.07 -27.83
C PHE A 24 -19.74 -5.72 -26.99
N ASN A 25 -19.65 -5.79 -25.67
CA ASN A 25 -20.72 -5.38 -24.76
C ASN A 25 -21.13 -3.90 -24.93
N LEU A 26 -20.26 -3.06 -25.51
CA LEU A 26 -20.53 -1.65 -25.79
C LEU A 26 -20.89 -1.36 -27.26
N GLY A 27 -20.90 -2.39 -28.12
CA GLY A 27 -21.27 -2.32 -29.54
C GLY A 27 -20.20 -2.81 -30.51
N GLU A 28 -20.44 -2.65 -31.82
CA GLU A 28 -19.56 -3.16 -32.90
C GLU A 28 -18.40 -2.22 -33.27
N LEU A 29 -18.15 -1.17 -32.48
CA LEU A 29 -17.09 -0.22 -32.76
C LEU A 29 -15.74 -0.72 -32.21
N PRO A 30 -14.63 -0.56 -32.96
CA PRO A 30 -13.31 -0.87 -32.44
C PRO A 30 -12.94 0.07 -31.30
N TYR A 31 -12.14 -0.41 -30.34
CA TYR A 31 -11.80 0.30 -29.09
C TYR A 31 -11.37 1.77 -29.28
N HIS A 32 -10.54 2.06 -30.28
CA HIS A 32 -10.04 3.42 -30.55
C HIS A 32 -11.11 4.41 -31.04
N LYS A 33 -12.29 3.93 -31.44
CA LYS A 33 -13.44 4.77 -31.84
C LYS A 33 -14.46 4.94 -30.71
N LEU A 34 -14.28 4.25 -29.58
CA LEU A 34 -15.14 4.42 -28.41
C LEU A 34 -14.91 5.78 -27.74
N LEU A 35 -15.95 6.32 -27.11
CA LEU A 35 -15.82 7.53 -26.29
C LEU A 35 -14.97 7.25 -25.05
N LEU A 36 -14.35 8.29 -24.47
CA LEU A 36 -13.50 8.15 -23.28
C LEU A 36 -14.19 7.42 -22.11
N GLY A 37 -15.46 7.74 -21.84
CA GLY A 37 -16.24 7.05 -20.80
C GLY A 37 -16.48 5.56 -21.09
N GLN A 38 -16.64 5.20 -22.37
CA GLN A 38 -16.80 3.81 -22.80
C GLN A 38 -15.47 3.05 -22.71
N GLN A 39 -14.36 3.66 -23.12
CA GLN A 39 -13.02 3.09 -22.98
C GLN A 39 -12.68 2.79 -21.51
N LEU A 40 -13.02 3.70 -20.59
CA LEU A 40 -12.88 3.48 -19.15
C LEU A 40 -13.74 2.31 -18.65
N THR A 41 -14.94 2.14 -19.21
CA THR A 41 -15.83 1.04 -18.86
C THR A 41 -15.25 -0.30 -19.30
N VAL A 42 -14.76 -0.41 -20.55
CA VAL A 42 -14.07 -1.61 -21.05
C VAL A 42 -12.87 -1.96 -20.17
N LYS A 43 -12.02 -0.97 -19.85
CA LYS A 43 -10.86 -1.17 -19.00
C LYS A 43 -11.24 -1.73 -17.63
N LYS A 44 -12.28 -1.15 -17.01
CA LYS A 44 -12.75 -1.57 -15.69
C LYS A 44 -13.29 -3.01 -15.72
N GLY A 45 -14.14 -3.35 -16.70
CA GLY A 45 -14.67 -4.71 -16.86
C GLY A 45 -13.56 -5.74 -17.10
N PHE A 46 -12.57 -5.39 -17.92
CA PHE A 46 -11.42 -6.24 -18.15
C PHE A 46 -10.63 -6.50 -16.85
N HIS A 47 -10.35 -5.47 -16.05
CA HIS A 47 -9.67 -5.62 -14.75
C HIS A 47 -10.48 -6.46 -13.75
N GLU A 48 -11.80 -6.31 -13.72
CA GLU A 48 -12.69 -7.12 -12.88
C GLU A 48 -12.67 -8.60 -13.29
N SER A 49 -12.68 -8.89 -14.59
CA SER A 49 -12.57 -10.24 -15.14
C SER A 49 -11.23 -10.90 -14.78
N LEU A 50 -10.12 -10.17 -14.93
CA LEU A 50 -8.81 -10.69 -14.53
C LEU A 50 -8.74 -11.00 -13.01
N LYS A 51 -9.43 -10.20 -12.19
CA LYS A 51 -9.51 -10.39 -10.73
C LYS A 51 -10.35 -11.60 -10.35
N ALA A 52 -11.51 -11.79 -10.99
CA ALA A 52 -12.38 -12.92 -10.74
C ALA A 52 -11.67 -14.26 -11.00
N GLU A 53 -10.82 -14.30 -12.03
CA GLU A 53 -10.09 -15.49 -12.47
C GLU A 53 -8.74 -15.67 -11.77
N ASN A 54 -8.35 -14.78 -10.85
CA ASN A 54 -7.07 -14.79 -10.13
C ASN A 54 -5.85 -14.92 -11.07
N ILE A 55 -5.86 -14.14 -12.16
CA ILE A 55 -4.82 -14.18 -13.18
C ILE A 55 -3.53 -13.51 -12.68
N GLN A 56 -2.41 -14.23 -12.75
CA GLN A 56 -1.11 -13.69 -12.41
C GLN A 56 -0.47 -13.00 -13.61
N ILE A 57 -0.24 -11.69 -13.47
CA ILE A 57 0.43 -10.91 -14.51
C ILE A 57 1.94 -10.99 -14.31
N THR A 58 2.66 -11.41 -15.36
CA THR A 58 4.13 -11.45 -15.38
C THR A 58 4.67 -10.56 -16.48
N ASP A 59 5.92 -10.09 -16.33
CA ASP A 59 6.58 -9.27 -17.35
C ASP A 59 6.73 -10.01 -18.68
N VAL A 60 6.89 -11.34 -18.64
CA VAL A 60 6.96 -12.19 -19.84
C VAL A 60 5.63 -12.16 -20.59
N LEU A 61 4.51 -12.32 -19.87
CA LEU A 61 3.17 -12.26 -20.47
C LEU A 61 2.90 -10.90 -21.11
N ILE A 62 3.28 -9.80 -20.45
CA ILE A 62 3.12 -8.45 -21.00
C ILE A 62 3.91 -8.30 -22.30
N LYS A 63 5.18 -8.72 -22.33
CA LYS A 63 6.02 -8.62 -23.54
C LYS A 63 5.45 -9.42 -24.71
N VAL A 64 5.03 -10.66 -24.47
CA VAL A 64 4.43 -11.51 -25.51
C VAL A 64 3.15 -10.86 -26.05
N VAL A 65 2.31 -10.32 -25.18
CA VAL A 65 1.09 -9.61 -25.60
C VAL A 65 1.39 -8.35 -26.41
N GLU A 66 2.46 -7.62 -26.09
CA GLU A 66 2.88 -6.46 -26.89
C GLU A 66 3.38 -6.82 -28.29
N GLU A 67 4.10 -7.92 -28.39
CA GLU A 67 4.66 -8.41 -29.64
C GLU A 67 3.56 -8.93 -30.57
N GLU A 68 2.63 -9.74 -30.04
CA GLU A 68 1.57 -10.38 -30.82
C GLU A 68 0.38 -9.45 -31.10
N PHE A 69 0.04 -8.55 -30.17
CA PHE A 69 -1.10 -7.64 -30.29
C PHE A 69 -0.66 -6.17 -30.37
N ALA A 70 0.35 -5.88 -31.19
CA ALA A 70 0.84 -4.54 -31.43
C ALA A 70 -0.31 -3.59 -31.87
N GLY A 71 -0.64 -2.60 -31.03
CA GLY A 71 -1.74 -1.64 -31.25
C GLY A 71 -3.02 -1.92 -30.46
N SER A 72 -3.10 -3.04 -29.73
CA SER A 72 -4.15 -3.31 -28.75
C SER A 72 -3.90 -2.55 -27.44
N PRO A 73 -4.95 -2.10 -26.73
CA PRO A 73 -4.79 -1.55 -25.37
C PRO A 73 -4.45 -2.64 -24.33
N MET A 74 -4.52 -3.92 -24.70
CA MET A 74 -4.40 -5.06 -23.79
C MET A 74 -3.12 -5.02 -22.97
N ALA A 75 -1.95 -4.82 -23.58
CA ALA A 75 -0.69 -4.75 -22.85
C ALA A 75 -0.66 -3.59 -21.84
N SER A 76 -1.24 -2.44 -22.19
CA SER A 76 -1.39 -1.30 -21.27
C SER A 76 -2.29 -1.67 -20.10
N PHE A 77 -3.41 -2.34 -20.36
CA PHE A 77 -4.34 -2.76 -19.32
C PHE A 77 -3.72 -3.81 -18.40
N LEU A 78 -2.98 -4.78 -18.94
CA LEU A 78 -2.27 -5.80 -18.15
C LEU A 78 -1.18 -5.17 -17.30
N ARG A 79 -0.46 -4.15 -17.80
CA ARG A 79 0.48 -3.39 -16.97
C ARG A 79 -0.22 -2.69 -15.83
N GLU A 80 -1.25 -1.90 -16.13
CA GLU A 80 -1.99 -1.16 -15.10
C GLU A 80 -2.63 -2.10 -14.08
N TYR A 81 -3.17 -3.23 -14.56
CA TYR A 81 -3.74 -4.25 -13.71
C TYR A 81 -2.68 -4.96 -12.89
N GLY A 82 -1.56 -5.36 -13.51
CA GLY A 82 -0.37 -5.88 -12.86
C GLY A 82 0.07 -4.92 -11.76
N TYR A 83 0.29 -3.63 -12.06
CA TYR A 83 0.56 -2.61 -11.06
C TYR A 83 -0.52 -2.53 -9.96
N SER A 84 -1.80 -2.74 -10.27
CA SER A 84 -2.90 -2.75 -9.30
C SER A 84 -3.08 -4.06 -8.50
N ILE A 85 -2.54 -5.19 -8.98
CA ILE A 85 -2.47 -6.45 -8.22
C ILE A 85 -1.18 -6.53 -7.44
N THR A 86 -0.05 -6.00 -7.95
CA THR A 86 1.16 -5.80 -7.15
C THR A 86 0.86 -4.81 -6.01
N GLN A 87 -0.15 -3.94 -6.17
CA GLN A 87 -0.87 -3.25 -5.08
C GLN A 87 -1.68 -4.19 -4.14
N SER A 88 -1.48 -5.52 -4.14
CA SER A 88 -1.74 -6.40 -2.98
C SER A 88 -0.60 -6.22 -1.97
N SER A 89 -0.46 -4.96 -1.59
CA SER A 89 0.69 -4.33 -0.97
C SER A 89 0.60 -4.48 0.54
N GLU A 90 1.76 -4.57 1.19
CA GLU A 90 1.88 -4.37 2.64
C GLU A 90 1.26 -3.02 3.10
N PHE A 91 0.93 -2.15 2.14
CA PHE A 91 0.34 -0.83 2.35
C PHE A 91 -1.16 -0.74 2.03
N THR A 92 -1.82 -1.78 1.49
CA THR A 92 -3.20 -1.68 0.96
C THR A 92 -4.18 -1.38 2.08
N GLU A 93 -4.05 -2.12 3.19
CA GLU A 93 -4.83 -1.90 4.39
C GLU A 93 -4.63 -0.47 4.92
N VAL A 94 -3.40 0.04 4.89
CA VAL A 94 -3.10 1.41 5.34
C VAL A 94 -3.75 2.44 4.43
N VAL A 95 -3.71 2.26 3.11
CA VAL A 95 -4.32 3.18 2.14
C VAL A 95 -5.84 3.21 2.28
N GLU A 96 -6.47 2.05 2.49
CA GLU A 96 -7.93 1.95 2.67
C GLU A 96 -8.39 2.59 4.00
N GLN A 97 -7.60 2.44 5.07
CA GLN A 97 -7.96 2.93 6.40
C GLN A 97 -7.64 4.42 6.59
N LEU A 98 -6.58 4.94 5.97
CA LEU A 98 -6.13 6.33 6.16
C LEU A 98 -6.82 7.29 5.18
N THR A 99 -8.06 7.64 5.49
CA THR A 99 -8.82 8.64 4.74
C THR A 99 -8.43 10.08 5.12
N PRO A 100 -8.61 11.07 4.21
CA PRO A 100 -8.39 12.48 4.52
C PRO A 100 -9.14 12.96 5.76
N GLU A 101 -8.53 13.87 6.51
CA GLU A 101 -9.04 14.46 7.76
C GLU A 101 -9.18 13.49 8.95
N ARG A 102 -8.87 12.20 8.76
CA ARG A 102 -8.88 11.21 9.83
C ARG A 102 -7.77 11.49 10.84
N LYS A 103 -8.12 11.47 12.13
CA LYS A 103 -7.15 11.56 13.23
C LYS A 103 -6.61 10.19 13.54
N VAL A 104 -5.30 10.06 13.55
CA VAL A 104 -4.61 8.79 13.83
C VAL A 104 -3.34 9.01 14.65
N THR A 105 -2.84 7.93 15.24
CA THR A 105 -1.51 7.85 15.84
C THR A 105 -0.66 6.91 15.01
N LEU A 106 0.43 7.43 14.45
CA LEU A 106 1.43 6.63 13.75
C LEU A 106 2.53 6.23 14.74
N ILE A 107 2.89 4.95 14.76
CA ILE A 107 3.98 4.42 15.58
C ILE A 107 4.97 3.73 14.64
N LYS A 108 6.22 4.17 14.65
CA LYS A 108 7.27 3.64 13.78
C LYS A 108 8.64 3.85 14.37
N PHE A 109 9.68 3.33 13.73
CA PHE A 109 11.04 3.75 14.02
C PHE A 109 11.41 5.06 13.29
N SER A 110 12.25 5.86 13.94
CA SER A 110 12.99 6.94 13.29
C SER A 110 14.09 6.37 12.38
N GLU A 111 14.70 7.23 11.57
CA GLU A 111 15.86 6.89 10.73
C GLU A 111 17.06 6.34 11.53
N PHE A 112 17.11 6.62 12.84
CA PHE A 112 18.15 6.13 13.75
C PHE A 112 17.72 4.90 14.58
N GLY A 113 16.53 4.36 14.31
CA GLY A 113 16.03 3.16 14.98
C GLY A 113 15.40 3.40 16.35
N PHE A 114 15.15 4.65 16.74
CA PHE A 114 14.41 4.95 17.95
C PHE A 114 12.90 4.92 17.71
N PRO A 115 12.10 4.37 18.65
CA PRO A 115 10.64 4.49 18.66
C PRO A 115 10.13 5.93 18.52
N VAL A 116 9.18 6.15 17.61
CA VAL A 116 8.52 7.44 17.40
C VAL A 116 7.01 7.28 17.34
N PHE A 117 6.33 8.19 18.01
CA PHE A 117 4.86 8.25 18.05
C PHE A 117 4.41 9.61 17.54
N ILE A 118 3.49 9.60 16.58
CA ILE A 118 3.06 10.80 15.89
C ILE A 118 1.54 10.85 15.88
N ASN A 119 0.98 11.64 16.80
CA ASN A 119 -0.42 12.03 16.75
C ASN A 119 -0.61 13.01 15.58
N THR A 120 -1.50 12.69 14.64
CA THR A 120 -1.61 13.44 13.40
C THR A 120 -3.01 13.41 12.79
N VAL A 121 -3.24 14.28 11.80
CA VAL A 121 -4.42 14.30 10.94
C VAL A 121 -3.96 14.00 9.52
N ILE A 122 -4.55 12.99 8.88
CA ILE A 122 -4.22 12.61 7.51
C ILE A 122 -4.70 13.68 6.54
N ASN A 123 -3.89 13.97 5.53
CA ASN A 123 -4.28 14.80 4.41
C ASN A 123 -4.46 13.94 3.15
N SER A 124 -3.48 13.11 2.82
CA SER A 124 -3.56 12.12 1.75
C SER A 124 -2.57 10.98 1.97
N VAL A 125 -2.83 9.85 1.31
CA VAL A 125 -1.97 8.68 1.32
C VAL A 125 -1.84 8.15 -0.10
N GLU A 126 -0.61 7.87 -0.53
CA GLU A 126 -0.32 7.43 -1.89
C GLU A 126 0.78 6.37 -1.88
N VAL A 127 0.66 5.36 -2.74
CA VAL A 127 1.75 4.39 -2.99
C VAL A 127 2.47 4.81 -4.26
N LYS A 128 3.78 5.07 -4.15
CA LYS A 128 4.63 5.49 -5.28
C LYS A 128 6.02 4.86 -5.16
N PRO A 129 6.73 4.61 -6.27
CA PRO A 129 8.13 4.22 -6.22
C PRO A 129 8.99 5.26 -5.49
N TYR A 130 10.02 4.78 -4.77
CA TYR A 130 11.01 5.64 -4.11
C TYR A 130 12.37 4.95 -4.01
N ALA A 131 13.41 5.66 -4.46
CA ALA A 131 14.78 5.15 -4.55
C ALA A 131 14.84 3.80 -5.30
N GLN A 132 15.43 2.77 -4.68
CA GLN A 132 15.55 1.42 -5.22
C GLN A 132 14.28 0.57 -5.05
N TYR A 133 13.26 1.08 -4.35
CA TYR A 133 12.04 0.34 -4.08
C TYR A 133 10.98 0.69 -5.11
N ASN A 134 10.43 -0.36 -5.71
CA ASN A 134 9.30 -0.26 -6.65
C ASN A 134 8.07 0.35 -5.96
N GLU A 135 7.95 0.17 -4.64
CA GLU A 135 6.82 0.63 -3.83
C GLU A 135 7.29 1.30 -2.54
N SER A 136 6.63 2.41 -2.18
CA SER A 136 6.75 3.07 -0.89
C SER A 136 5.44 3.78 -0.55
N LEU A 137 5.07 3.78 0.72
CA LEU A 137 3.89 4.47 1.20
C LEU A 137 4.26 5.90 1.59
N ARG A 138 3.60 6.86 0.94
CA ARG A 138 3.73 8.28 1.27
C ARG A 138 2.50 8.72 2.04
N ILE A 139 2.71 9.08 3.30
CA ILE A 139 1.68 9.63 4.17
C ILE A 139 1.91 11.14 4.26
N ILE A 140 0.99 11.91 3.71
CA ILE A 140 0.96 13.38 3.86
C ILE A 140 -0.03 13.71 4.96
N HIS A 141 0.44 14.40 6.00
CA HIS A 141 -0.33 14.56 7.23
C HIS A 141 0.09 15.81 7.99
N LYS A 142 -0.70 16.22 8.98
CA LYS A 142 -0.41 17.36 9.86
C LYS A 142 -0.15 16.87 11.28
N PRO A 143 1.11 16.76 11.73
CA PRO A 143 1.41 16.33 13.08
C PRO A 143 0.87 17.31 14.12
N LYS A 144 0.48 16.79 15.28
CA LYS A 144 0.01 17.60 16.42
C LYS A 144 1.08 18.63 16.77
N LYS A 145 0.65 19.88 17.03
CA LYS A 145 1.51 21.05 17.32
C LYS A 145 2.41 21.52 16.15
N LYS A 146 2.29 20.98 14.94
CA LYS A 146 2.96 21.50 13.74
C LYS A 146 1.98 22.31 12.88
N ARG A 147 2.47 23.40 12.29
CA ARG A 147 1.67 24.30 11.45
C ARG A 147 1.56 23.80 10.00
N SER A 148 2.65 23.22 9.49
CA SER A 148 2.79 22.73 8.11
C SER A 148 2.35 21.28 7.94
N LEU A 149 2.07 20.88 6.70
CA LEU A 149 2.00 19.47 6.32
C LEU A 149 3.40 18.85 6.35
N TRP A 150 3.45 17.59 6.76
CA TRP A 150 4.64 16.76 6.81
C TRP A 150 4.41 15.54 5.92
N GLN A 151 5.50 15.00 5.41
CA GLN A 151 5.50 13.78 4.61
C GLN A 151 6.32 12.73 5.34
N ASN A 152 5.74 11.56 5.56
CA ASN A 152 6.48 10.36 5.92
C ASN A 152 6.48 9.40 4.74
N ILE A 153 7.66 8.91 4.37
CA ILE A 153 7.83 7.82 3.41
C ILE A 153 8.12 6.58 4.23
N ILE A 154 7.38 5.51 3.98
CA ILE A 154 7.53 4.21 4.64
C ILE A 154 7.94 3.22 3.56
N LEU A 155 9.10 2.60 3.76
CA LEU A 155 9.64 1.61 2.84
C LEU A 155 9.07 0.22 3.16
N PRO A 156 9.13 -0.75 2.23
CA PRO A 156 8.66 -2.13 2.47
C PRO A 156 9.43 -2.91 3.55
N LYS A 157 10.41 -2.30 4.22
CA LYS A 157 11.16 -2.90 5.33
C LYS A 157 10.99 -2.13 6.63
N ASP A 158 10.19 -1.06 6.60
CA ASP A 158 9.98 -0.17 7.73
C ASP A 158 8.71 -0.57 8.47
N GLU A 159 8.85 -0.80 9.78
CA GLU A 159 7.72 -1.15 10.61
C GLU A 159 6.83 0.09 10.90
N LEU A 160 5.53 -0.02 10.64
CA LEU A 160 4.53 1.01 10.93
C LEU A 160 3.28 0.40 11.57
N LEU A 161 2.84 0.98 12.69
CA LEU A 161 1.51 0.76 13.26
C LEU A 161 0.67 2.02 13.16
N VAL A 162 -0.61 1.84 12.85
CA VAL A 162 -1.59 2.91 12.79
C VAL A 162 -2.71 2.63 13.79
N TYR A 163 -2.93 3.53 14.73
CA TYR A 163 -4.06 3.48 15.65
C TYR A 163 -5.07 4.58 15.34
N ASP A 164 -6.34 4.29 15.56
CA ASP A 164 -7.42 5.25 15.37
C ASP A 164 -7.42 6.31 16.49
N GLY A 165 -7.65 7.57 16.11
CA GLY A 165 -7.65 8.68 17.04
C GLY A 165 -6.26 9.11 17.52
N TRP A 166 -6.22 10.00 18.50
CA TRP A 166 -4.97 10.42 19.14
C TRP A 166 -4.82 9.73 20.48
N LEU A 167 -3.87 8.80 20.54
CA LEU A 167 -3.53 8.15 21.79
C LEU A 167 -2.88 9.16 22.75
N ASN A 168 -3.45 9.25 23.96
CA ASN A 168 -2.90 9.99 25.09
C ASN A 168 -2.29 8.99 26.08
N VAL A 169 -1.31 8.22 25.62
CA VAL A 169 -0.59 7.26 26.47
C VAL A 169 0.77 7.87 26.82
N ASP A 170 1.16 7.76 28.09
CA ASP A 170 2.50 8.18 28.52
C ASP A 170 3.52 7.13 28.06
N LEU A 171 4.16 7.47 26.95
CA LEU A 171 5.05 6.57 26.21
C LEU A 171 6.32 6.24 26.97
N ASP A 172 6.74 7.12 27.89
CA ASP A 172 7.92 6.89 28.71
C ASP A 172 7.70 5.71 29.66
N ILE A 173 6.45 5.44 30.06
CA ILE A 173 6.12 4.27 30.90
C ILE A 173 6.34 2.96 30.14
N ILE A 174 5.99 2.95 28.85
CA ILE A 174 6.11 1.75 28.02
C ILE A 174 7.56 1.57 27.57
N THR A 175 8.21 2.65 27.12
CA THR A 175 9.50 2.59 26.43
C THR A 175 10.72 2.75 27.33
N LYS A 176 10.57 3.30 28.53
CA LYS A 176 11.68 3.56 29.43
C LYS A 176 11.56 2.80 30.74
N GLU A 177 12.72 2.49 31.30
CA GLU A 177 12.87 1.98 32.66
C GLU A 177 13.58 3.02 33.52
N THR A 178 13.23 3.04 34.81
CA THR A 178 13.86 3.95 35.78
C THR A 178 15.02 3.21 36.43
N ILE A 179 16.23 3.74 36.27
CA ILE A 179 17.45 3.12 36.83
C ILE A 179 17.73 3.66 38.23
N LYS A 180 17.48 4.96 38.43
CA LYS A 180 17.67 5.64 39.72
C LYS A 180 16.61 6.72 39.87
N GLU A 181 16.04 6.81 41.06
CA GLU A 181 15.07 7.83 41.44
C GLU A 181 15.36 8.26 42.88
N ASN A 182 15.71 9.54 43.03
CA ASN A 182 15.89 10.20 44.32
C ASN A 182 14.98 11.44 44.37
N GLU A 183 14.85 12.09 45.52
CA GLU A 183 13.95 13.24 45.73
C GLU A 183 14.16 14.41 44.73
N SER A 184 15.34 14.55 44.14
CA SER A 184 15.68 15.65 43.22
C SER A 184 15.84 15.22 41.75
N VAL A 185 16.04 13.93 41.45
CA VAL A 185 16.42 13.47 40.11
C VAL A 185 15.85 12.09 39.81
N LYS A 186 15.30 11.96 38.60
CA LYS A 186 14.91 10.67 37.99
C LYS A 186 15.78 10.40 36.76
N VAL A 187 16.48 9.27 36.76
CA VAL A 187 17.30 8.80 35.65
C VAL A 187 16.61 7.61 34.98
N THR A 188 16.31 7.76 33.70
CA THR A 188 15.62 6.74 32.89
C THR A 188 16.48 6.30 31.71
N GLN A 189 16.36 5.05 31.30
CA GLN A 189 16.95 4.50 30.08
C GLN A 189 15.87 3.87 29.21
N SER A 190 16.08 3.84 27.89
CA SER A 190 15.22 3.10 26.97
C SER A 190 15.34 1.59 27.24
N LYS A 191 14.21 0.89 27.30
CA LYS A 191 14.17 -0.59 27.36
C LYS A 191 14.71 -1.23 26.08
N TYR A 192 14.63 -0.49 24.97
CA TYR A 192 14.89 -0.98 23.63
C TYR A 192 16.20 -0.43 23.07
N SER A 193 16.91 -1.30 22.34
CA SER A 193 18.03 -0.92 21.48
C SER A 193 17.52 -0.31 20.15
N SER A 194 18.44 0.19 19.31
CA SER A 194 18.06 0.71 17.98
C SER A 194 17.48 -0.40 17.11
N PHE A 195 16.32 -0.15 16.50
CA PHE A 195 15.59 -1.10 15.64
C PHE A 195 15.22 -2.41 16.34
N ASP A 196 14.99 -2.36 17.64
CA ASP A 196 14.60 -3.52 18.43
C ASP A 196 13.15 -3.93 18.14
N ARG A 197 12.97 -5.03 17.41
CA ARG A 197 11.66 -5.53 16.99
C ARG A 197 10.73 -5.88 18.15
N THR A 198 11.27 -6.12 19.35
CA THR A 198 10.45 -6.39 20.54
C THR A 198 9.56 -5.19 20.90
N PHE A 199 9.98 -3.97 20.56
CA PHE A 199 9.20 -2.75 20.75
C PHE A 199 7.83 -2.82 20.09
N ILE A 200 7.75 -3.21 18.82
CA ILE A 200 6.47 -3.26 18.10
C ILE A 200 5.53 -4.30 18.70
N ALA A 201 6.07 -5.45 19.09
CA ALA A 201 5.28 -6.50 19.75
C ALA A 201 4.73 -6.02 21.11
N ASP A 202 5.55 -5.36 21.92
CA ASP A 202 5.15 -4.83 23.22
C ASP A 202 4.10 -3.73 23.09
N ILE A 203 4.20 -2.89 22.07
CA ILE A 203 3.21 -1.86 21.80
C ILE A 203 1.85 -2.45 21.43
N VAL A 204 1.82 -3.47 20.56
CA VAL A 204 0.57 -4.17 20.21
C VAL A 204 -0.01 -4.86 21.45
N SER A 205 0.84 -5.43 22.31
CA SER A 205 0.40 -6.04 23.57
C SER A 205 -0.22 -5.01 24.53
N ALA A 206 0.38 -3.81 24.64
CA ALA A 206 -0.05 -2.77 25.56
C ALA A 206 -1.28 -1.97 25.08
N LEU A 207 -1.37 -1.70 23.77
CA LEU A 207 -2.38 -0.81 23.17
C LEU A 207 -3.49 -1.57 22.45
N GLY A 208 -3.35 -2.88 22.26
CA GLY A 208 -4.27 -3.71 21.48
C GLY A 208 -3.96 -3.70 19.98
N GLN A 209 -4.92 -4.14 19.18
CA GLN A 209 -4.71 -4.26 17.73
C GLN A 209 -4.79 -2.88 17.03
N PRO A 210 -3.83 -2.55 16.17
CA PRO A 210 -3.90 -1.35 15.32
C PRO A 210 -4.99 -1.50 14.25
N ILE A 211 -5.42 -0.38 13.66
CA ILE A 211 -6.34 -0.39 12.51
C ILE A 211 -5.65 -0.73 11.19
N ALA A 212 -4.32 -0.56 11.12
CA ALA A 212 -3.51 -1.01 10.00
C ALA A 212 -2.06 -1.21 10.45
N LYS A 213 -1.36 -2.16 9.83
CA LYS A 213 0.04 -2.50 10.14
C LYS A 213 0.85 -2.73 8.87
N VAL A 214 2.10 -2.26 8.87
CA VAL A 214 3.16 -2.55 7.89
C VAL A 214 4.34 -3.18 8.64
N ASN A 215 5.02 -4.13 7.98
CA ASN A 215 6.11 -4.92 8.54
C ASN A 215 7.43 -4.18 8.72
#